data_AF-A0A835FTS1-F1
#
_entry.id   AF-A0A835FTS1-F1
#
_cell.length_a   1.000
_cell.length_b   1.000
_cell.length_c   1.000
_cell.angle_alpha   90.00
_cell.angle_beta   90.00
_cell.angle_gamma   90.00
#
_symmetry.space_group_name_H-M   'P 1'
#
loop_
_entity.id
_entity.type
_entity.pdbx_description
1 polymer ?
#
loop_
_entity_poly.entity_id
_entity_poly.type
_entity_poly.pdbx_seq_one_letter_code
_entity_poly.pdbx_strand_id
1 'polypeptide(L)'
;MFEMDFEPPSSPETISMHHQTSSHILEAIVGPSTQVEMEIHERAMKHVREMGEETKRSSLKRRLMMRLRKDGYDASLCRSSWVATTEHPGGDYEYIDVAVAGDEDGGAGPAALVVDIDFRAQFQLARPTPWYAHLWARLPAVFVGPRARLRKAVSLLCAAAQRSLRESGLHVPPWRRSGYMQAKWLPRDVPLPGGAQEVAMARWSVAMGKELGDGPRRSATGGLAMELSGSGAEVDS
;
A
#
# COMPACT_ATOMS: atom_id res chain seq x y z
N MET A 1 29.70 20.64 -45.27
CA MET A 1 29.28 21.57 -44.19
C MET A 1 27.90 21.10 -43.79
N PHE A 2 27.78 20.35 -42.69
CA PHE A 2 26.49 19.83 -42.22
C PHE A 2 25.83 20.93 -41.40
N GLU A 3 24.71 21.47 -41.90
CA GLU A 3 23.83 22.32 -41.11
C GLU A 3 23.28 21.47 -39.95
N MET A 4 23.67 21.80 -38.73
CA MET A 4 22.99 21.34 -37.54
C MET A 4 21.73 22.19 -37.39
N ASP A 5 20.58 21.62 -37.73
CA ASP A 5 19.28 22.16 -37.34
C ASP A 5 19.21 22.23 -35.81
N PHE A 6 19.48 23.42 -35.27
CA PHE A 6 19.33 23.72 -33.87
C PHE A 6 17.84 23.91 -33.60
N GLU A 7 17.15 22.84 -33.19
CA GLU A 7 15.76 22.91 -32.78
C GLU A 7 15.64 23.92 -31.62
N PRO A 8 14.88 25.01 -31.78
CA PRO A 8 14.81 26.07 -30.78
C PRO A 8 14.15 25.54 -29.49
N PRO A 9 14.59 25.99 -28.31
CA PRO A 9 13.93 25.60 -27.07
C PRO A 9 12.46 26.01 -27.13
N SER A 10 11.57 25.04 -26.93
CA SER A 10 10.11 25.24 -26.90
C SER A 10 9.74 26.40 -25.97
N SER A 11 8.87 27.30 -26.45
CA SER A 11 8.43 28.50 -25.72
C SER A 11 7.88 28.17 -24.32
N PRO A 12 8.03 29.06 -23.32
CA PRO A 12 7.55 28.81 -21.95
C PRO A 12 6.03 28.53 -21.86
N GLU A 13 5.24 29.08 -22.79
CA GLU A 13 3.79 28.85 -22.87
C GLU A 13 3.43 27.42 -23.32
N THR A 14 4.15 26.85 -24.29
CA THR A 14 3.89 25.48 -24.77
C THR A 14 4.33 24.43 -23.75
N ILE A 15 5.43 24.70 -23.04
CA ILE A 15 5.89 23.89 -21.89
C ILE A 15 4.83 23.90 -20.77
N SER A 16 4.27 25.08 -20.46
CA SER A 16 3.23 25.25 -19.43
C SER A 16 1.95 24.47 -19.78
N MET A 17 1.44 24.61 -21.01
CA MET A 17 0.26 23.87 -21.47
C MET A 17 0.47 22.35 -21.47
N HIS A 18 1.63 21.87 -21.94
CA HIS A 18 1.94 20.44 -21.95
C HIS A 18 1.97 19.85 -20.51
N HIS A 19 2.49 20.59 -19.54
CA HIS A 19 2.48 20.16 -18.13
C HIS A 19 1.08 20.11 -17.54
N GLN A 20 0.21 21.06 -17.91
CA GLN A 20 -1.18 21.09 -17.46
C GLN A 20 -1.96 19.90 -18.03
N THR A 21 -1.85 19.64 -19.34
CA THR A 21 -2.47 18.47 -19.98
C THR A 21 -1.95 17.15 -19.39
N SER A 22 -0.65 17.03 -19.14
CA SER A 22 -0.05 15.85 -18.52
C SER A 22 -0.56 15.61 -17.09
N SER A 23 -0.78 16.67 -16.33
CA SER A 23 -1.32 16.59 -14.95
C SER A 23 -2.77 16.11 -14.96
N HIS A 24 -3.61 16.67 -15.85
CA HIS A 24 -5.01 16.26 -15.98
C HIS A 24 -5.17 14.81 -16.44
N ILE A 25 -4.33 14.35 -17.38
CA ILE A 25 -4.32 12.93 -17.80
C ILE A 25 -3.93 12.03 -16.63
N LEU A 26 -2.92 12.43 -15.85
CA LEU A 26 -2.49 11.62 -14.72
C LEU A 26 -3.57 11.55 -13.65
N GLU A 27 -4.22 12.67 -13.29
CA GLU A 27 -5.37 12.71 -12.38
C GLU A 27 -6.48 11.75 -12.81
N ALA A 28 -6.84 11.76 -14.09
CA ALA A 28 -7.83 10.84 -14.65
C ALA A 28 -7.40 9.36 -14.54
N ILE A 29 -6.09 9.07 -14.54
CA ILE A 29 -5.56 7.72 -14.38
C ILE A 29 -5.44 7.32 -12.90
N VAL A 30 -5.10 8.25 -11.99
CA VAL A 30 -4.90 7.90 -10.57
C VAL A 30 -6.18 7.99 -9.74
N GLY A 31 -7.19 8.70 -10.23
CA GLY A 31 -8.48 8.84 -9.57
C GLY A 31 -9.31 7.54 -9.56
N PRO A 32 -10.12 7.32 -8.52
CA PRO A 32 -11.20 6.34 -8.53
C PRO A 32 -12.14 6.63 -9.71
N SER A 33 -12.47 5.61 -10.51
CA SER A 33 -13.29 5.75 -11.72
C SER A 33 -14.60 4.97 -11.67
N THR A 34 -14.71 3.99 -10.76
CA THR A 34 -15.94 3.20 -10.59
C THR A 34 -16.59 3.54 -9.26
N GLN A 35 -17.90 3.29 -9.13
CA GLN A 35 -18.64 3.53 -7.89
C GLN A 35 -18.00 2.78 -6.71
N VAL A 36 -17.57 1.54 -6.93
CA VAL A 36 -16.92 0.72 -5.90
C VAL A 36 -15.56 1.30 -5.50
N GLU A 37 -14.75 1.77 -6.46
CA GLU A 37 -13.49 2.43 -6.14
C GLU A 37 -13.71 3.73 -5.34
N MET A 38 -14.73 4.52 -5.70
CA MET A 38 -15.07 5.74 -4.98
C MET A 38 -15.50 5.45 -3.55
N GLU A 39 -16.36 4.46 -3.34
CA GLU A 39 -16.84 4.05 -2.03
C GLU A 39 -15.68 3.55 -1.14
N ILE A 40 -14.85 2.64 -1.65
CA ILE A 40 -13.68 2.13 -0.92
C ILE A 40 -12.70 3.28 -0.61
N HIS A 41 -12.49 4.20 -1.56
CA HIS A 41 -11.62 5.35 -1.36
C HIS A 41 -12.15 6.28 -0.26
N GLU A 42 -13.44 6.59 -0.26
CA GLU A 42 -14.08 7.40 0.78
C GLU A 42 -13.96 6.74 2.17
N ARG A 43 -14.29 5.45 2.26
CA ARG A 43 -14.15 4.67 3.50
C ARG A 43 -12.70 4.64 3.98
N ALA A 44 -11.75 4.40 3.08
CA ALA A 44 -10.34 4.38 3.42
C ALA A 44 -9.86 5.74 3.94
N MET A 45 -10.21 6.84 3.27
CA MET A 45 -9.85 8.18 3.74
C MET A 45 -10.46 8.51 5.09
N LYS A 46 -11.74 8.15 5.31
CA LYS A 46 -12.41 8.34 6.60
C LYS A 46 -11.65 7.62 7.72
N HIS A 47 -11.38 6.32 7.55
CA HIS A 47 -10.65 5.53 8.55
C HIS A 47 -9.24 6.08 8.80
N VAL A 48 -8.52 6.48 7.75
CA VAL A 48 -7.18 7.06 7.90
C VAL A 48 -7.19 8.33 8.74
N ARG A 49 -8.21 9.19 8.58
CA ARG A 49 -8.38 10.40 9.40
C ARG A 49 -8.71 10.08 10.86
N GLU A 50 -9.55 9.07 11.10
CA GLU A 50 -9.95 8.66 12.46
C GLU A 50 -8.85 7.94 13.24
N MET A 51 -7.92 7.27 12.55
CA MET A 51 -6.87 6.47 13.20
C MET A 51 -5.75 7.30 13.85
N GLY A 52 -5.70 8.61 13.59
CA GLY A 52 -4.68 9.52 14.14
C GLY A 52 -3.27 9.30 13.58
N GLU A 53 -2.29 9.96 14.17
CA GLU A 53 -0.87 9.80 13.81
C GLU A 53 -0.31 8.50 14.39
N GLU A 54 -0.21 7.47 13.56
CA GLU A 54 0.52 6.25 13.89
C GLU A 54 1.98 6.38 13.43
N THR A 55 2.94 6.08 14.31
CA THR A 55 4.37 6.22 13.98
C THR A 55 4.82 5.17 12.95
N LYS A 56 4.15 4.01 12.89
CA LYS A 56 4.47 2.92 11.96
C LYS A 56 3.41 2.76 10.87
N ARG A 57 3.82 2.98 9.60
CA ARG A 57 2.92 2.87 8.44
C ARG A 57 2.36 1.47 8.24
N SER A 58 3.13 0.44 8.55
CA SER A 58 2.69 -0.97 8.53
C SER A 58 1.52 -1.22 9.49
N SER A 59 1.58 -0.64 10.70
CA SER A 59 0.48 -0.68 11.67
C SER A 59 -0.77 0.03 11.14
N LEU A 60 -0.58 1.17 10.45
CA LEU A 60 -1.69 1.93 9.87
C LEU A 60 -2.37 1.17 8.72
N LYS A 61 -1.61 0.55 7.81
CA LYS A 61 -2.14 -0.33 6.75
C LYS A 61 -2.90 -1.52 7.31
N ARG A 62 -2.36 -2.18 8.35
CA ARG A 62 -3.03 -3.29 9.03
C ARG A 62 -4.35 -2.85 9.67
N ARG A 63 -4.35 -1.71 10.38
CA ARG A 63 -5.56 -1.17 11.02
C ARG A 63 -6.61 -0.76 9.99
N LEU A 64 -6.20 -0.13 8.89
CA LEU A 64 -7.10 0.18 7.77
C LEU A 64 -7.73 -1.08 7.19
N MET A 65 -6.95 -2.13 6.94
CA MET A 65 -7.47 -3.42 6.46
C MET A 65 -8.54 -3.99 7.41
N MET A 66 -8.29 -3.95 8.72
CA MET A 66 -9.27 -4.41 9.72
C MET A 66 -10.56 -3.57 9.72
N ARG A 67 -10.45 -2.25 9.50
CA ARG A 67 -11.61 -1.35 9.39
C ARG A 67 -12.43 -1.62 8.12
N LEU A 68 -11.77 -1.82 6.99
CA LEU A 68 -12.43 -2.18 5.73
C LEU A 68 -13.16 -3.53 5.85
N ARG A 69 -12.56 -4.53 6.53
CA ARG A 69 -13.25 -5.79 6.84
C ARG A 69 -14.49 -5.59 7.71
N LYS A 70 -14.41 -4.72 8.71
CA LYS A 70 -15.54 -4.38 9.58
C LYS A 70 -16.68 -3.71 8.79
N ASP A 71 -16.34 -2.95 7.75
CA ASP A 71 -17.30 -2.33 6.85
C ASP A 71 -17.91 -3.32 5.82
N GLY A 72 -17.44 -4.57 5.79
CA GLY A 72 -17.99 -5.65 4.95
C GLY A 72 -17.18 -5.96 3.68
N TYR A 73 -16.04 -5.30 3.45
CA TYR A 73 -15.19 -5.59 2.29
C TYR A 73 -14.28 -6.80 2.54
N ASP A 74 -14.06 -7.64 1.52
CA ASP A 74 -12.99 -8.66 1.54
C ASP A 74 -11.63 -8.00 1.29
N ALA A 75 -11.10 -7.36 2.34
CA ALA A 75 -9.78 -6.74 2.33
C ALA A 75 -8.70 -7.69 2.85
N SER A 76 -7.49 -7.59 2.33
CA SER A 76 -6.33 -8.37 2.78
C SER A 76 -5.07 -7.51 2.75
N LEU A 77 -4.15 -7.73 3.70
CA LEU A 77 -2.85 -7.08 3.69
C LEU A 77 -1.88 -7.93 2.89
N CYS A 78 -1.43 -7.40 1.77
CA CYS A 78 -0.49 -8.04 0.87
C CYS A 78 0.92 -7.48 1.09
N ARG A 79 1.91 -8.36 0.99
CA ARG A 79 3.33 -7.99 1.03
C ARG A 79 4.00 -8.48 -0.25
N SER A 80 4.60 -7.57 -0.99
CA SER A 80 5.52 -7.88 -2.07
C SER A 80 6.95 -7.89 -1.52
N SER A 81 7.80 -8.74 -2.07
CA SER A 81 9.23 -8.74 -1.81
C SER A 81 9.97 -9.09 -3.09
N TRP A 82 11.01 -8.35 -3.43
CA TRP A 82 11.83 -8.58 -4.61
C TRP A 82 13.31 -8.62 -4.26
N VAL A 83 14.02 -9.49 -4.97
CA VAL A 83 15.45 -9.73 -4.75
C VAL A 83 16.26 -8.60 -5.37
N ALA A 84 17.38 -8.27 -4.74
CA ALA A 84 18.35 -7.33 -5.29
C ALA A 84 18.90 -7.86 -6.62
N THR A 85 19.04 -6.98 -7.60
CA THR A 85 19.73 -7.24 -8.85
C THR A 85 20.95 -6.35 -8.97
N THR A 86 21.77 -6.56 -10.01
CA THR A 86 22.89 -5.66 -10.33
C THR A 86 22.43 -4.22 -10.58
N GLU A 87 21.18 -4.02 -10.99
CA GLU A 87 20.64 -2.71 -11.36
C GLU A 87 19.89 -2.01 -10.21
N HIS A 88 19.32 -2.78 -9.26
CA HIS A 88 18.43 -2.24 -8.24
C HIS A 88 18.52 -3.01 -6.91
N PRO A 89 18.43 -2.33 -5.76
CA PRO A 89 18.40 -3.01 -4.47
C PRO A 89 17.12 -3.85 -4.33
N GLY A 90 17.20 -4.88 -3.48
CA GLY A 90 16.03 -5.62 -3.05
C GLY A 90 15.18 -4.79 -2.10
N GLY A 91 13.93 -5.20 -1.91
CA GLY A 91 13.03 -4.52 -1.00
C GLY A 91 11.76 -5.32 -0.76
N ASP A 92 10.98 -4.83 0.19
CA ASP A 92 9.62 -5.28 0.42
C ASP A 92 8.66 -4.09 0.48
N TYR A 93 7.38 -4.38 0.30
CA TYR A 93 6.35 -3.37 0.39
C TYR A 93 5.01 -3.98 0.79
N GLU A 94 4.31 -3.30 1.68
CA GLU A 94 2.97 -3.69 2.12
C GLU A 94 1.92 -2.80 1.46
N TYR A 95 0.82 -3.39 1.01
CA TYR A 95 -0.34 -2.71 0.47
C TYR A 95 -1.60 -3.52 0.80
N ILE A 96 -2.79 -2.99 0.52
CA ILE A 96 -4.06 -3.69 0.78
C ILE A 96 -4.67 -4.10 -0.55
N ASP A 97 -5.13 -5.34 -0.66
CA ASP A 97 -5.98 -5.79 -1.76
C ASP A 97 -7.43 -5.91 -1.26
N VAL A 98 -8.37 -5.39 -2.03
CA VAL A 98 -9.81 -5.56 -1.79
C VAL A 98 -10.40 -6.35 -2.95
N ALA A 99 -10.94 -7.53 -2.65
CA ALA A 99 -11.66 -8.32 -3.64
C ALA A 99 -13.03 -7.69 -3.91
N VAL A 100 -13.34 -7.54 -5.19
CA VAL A 100 -14.63 -7.03 -5.69
C VAL A 100 -15.22 -8.11 -6.59
N ALA A 101 -16.54 -8.22 -6.62
CA ALA A 101 -17.22 -9.04 -7.61
C ALA A 101 -16.78 -8.60 -9.01
N GLY A 102 -16.15 -9.50 -9.76
CA GLY A 102 -15.83 -9.25 -11.17
C GLY A 102 -17.10 -9.36 -12.01
N ASP A 103 -17.09 -8.78 -13.21
CA ASP A 103 -18.05 -9.17 -14.24
C ASP A 103 -17.88 -10.68 -14.50
N GLU A 104 -18.98 -11.43 -14.42
CA GLU A 104 -18.99 -12.89 -14.50
C GLU A 104 -18.64 -13.43 -15.91
N ASP A 105 -18.43 -12.53 -16.88
CA ASP A 105 -18.05 -12.85 -18.26
C ASP A 105 -16.52 -12.84 -18.46
N GLY A 106 -15.88 -13.97 -18.10
CA GLY A 106 -14.58 -14.33 -18.69
C GLY A 106 -13.45 -14.65 -17.71
N GLY A 107 -13.56 -15.76 -16.99
CA GLY A 107 -12.45 -16.66 -16.61
C GLY A 107 -11.35 -16.16 -15.65
N ALA A 108 -11.26 -14.88 -15.34
CA ALA A 108 -10.38 -14.36 -14.30
C ALA A 108 -11.19 -14.21 -13.00
N GLY A 109 -10.66 -14.70 -11.89
CA GLY A 109 -11.29 -14.61 -10.57
C GLY A 109 -11.65 -13.18 -10.13
N PRO A 110 -12.13 -12.99 -8.88
CA PRO A 110 -12.64 -11.70 -8.41
C PRO A 110 -11.66 -10.55 -8.70
N ALA A 111 -12.18 -9.47 -9.27
CA ALA A 111 -11.38 -8.30 -9.60
C ALA A 111 -10.81 -7.70 -8.29
N ALA A 112 -9.50 -7.64 -8.17
CA ALA A 112 -8.84 -7.11 -6.98
C ALA A 112 -8.41 -5.64 -7.18
N LEU A 113 -8.90 -4.77 -6.30
CA LEU A 113 -8.48 -3.38 -6.21
C LEU A 113 -7.32 -3.25 -5.24
N VAL A 114 -6.27 -2.54 -5.66
CA VAL A 114 -5.14 -2.16 -4.81
C VAL A 114 -5.50 -0.89 -4.06
N VAL A 115 -5.35 -0.91 -2.74
CA VAL A 115 -5.48 0.23 -1.85
C VAL A 115 -4.12 0.54 -1.22
N ASP A 116 -3.61 1.75 -1.44
CA ASP A 116 -2.36 2.20 -0.84
C ASP A 116 -2.43 3.65 -0.34
N ILE A 117 -2.30 3.79 0.97
CA ILE A 117 -2.32 5.06 1.72
C ILE A 117 -1.05 5.90 1.60
N ASP A 118 0.02 5.32 1.06
CA ASP A 118 1.33 5.96 0.94
C ASP A 118 1.66 6.34 -0.49
N PHE A 119 0.72 6.16 -1.42
CA PHE A 119 0.95 6.27 -2.85
C PHE A 119 1.63 7.59 -3.24
N ARG A 120 1.07 8.74 -2.83
CA ARG A 120 1.69 10.05 -3.10
C ARG A 120 3.09 10.19 -2.48
N ALA A 121 3.29 9.72 -1.26
CA ALA A 121 4.58 9.78 -0.58
C ALA A 121 5.65 8.97 -1.33
N GLN A 122 5.26 7.87 -1.97
CA GLN A 122 6.17 7.06 -2.79
C GLN A 122 6.77 7.83 -3.97
N PHE A 123 6.23 8.99 -4.38
CA PHE A 123 6.71 9.79 -5.53
C PHE A 123 7.31 11.15 -5.14
N GLN A 124 7.54 11.41 -3.85
CA GLN A 124 8.12 12.67 -3.41
C GLN A 124 9.61 12.77 -3.80
N LEU A 125 10.04 13.95 -4.29
CA LEU A 125 11.43 14.23 -4.63
C LEU A 125 12.01 15.29 -3.68
N ALA A 126 13.32 15.23 -3.43
CA ALA A 126 14.02 16.19 -2.57
C ALA A 126 14.13 17.58 -3.22
N ARG A 127 14.36 17.63 -4.54
CA ARG A 127 14.41 18.87 -5.34
C ARG A 127 13.57 18.68 -6.60
N PRO A 128 12.23 18.73 -6.47
CA PRO A 128 11.36 18.68 -7.64
C PRO A 128 11.47 19.98 -8.41
N THR A 129 11.39 19.89 -9.73
CA THR A 129 11.08 21.03 -10.59
C THR A 129 9.68 21.56 -10.27
N PRO A 130 9.39 22.86 -10.50
CA PRO A 130 8.09 23.44 -10.15
C PRO A 130 6.90 22.71 -10.78
N TRP A 131 7.02 22.29 -12.04
CA TRP A 131 5.97 21.54 -12.74
C TRP A 131 5.74 20.15 -12.12
N TYR A 132 6.80 19.48 -11.67
CA TYR A 132 6.66 18.18 -11.02
C TYR A 132 6.07 18.33 -9.62
N ALA A 133 6.46 19.38 -8.88
CA ALA A 133 5.87 19.69 -7.58
C ALA A 133 4.36 19.90 -7.69
N HIS A 134 3.92 20.61 -8.73
CA HIS A 134 2.49 20.80 -9.05
C HIS A 134 1.78 19.48 -9.37
N LEU A 135 2.37 18.65 -10.24
CA LEU A 135 1.85 17.32 -10.56
C LEU A 135 1.75 16.41 -9.33
N TRP A 136 2.81 16.38 -8.51
CA TRP A 136 2.86 15.60 -7.27
C TRP A 136 1.82 16.07 -6.24
N ALA A 137 1.55 17.38 -6.18
CA ALA A 137 0.59 17.96 -5.25
C ALA A 137 -0.85 17.48 -5.50
N ARG A 138 -1.16 17.10 -6.74
CA ARG A 138 -2.48 16.62 -7.18
C ARG A 138 -2.65 15.10 -7.09
N LEU A 139 -1.59 14.36 -6.74
CA LEU A 139 -1.71 12.92 -6.54
C LEU A 139 -2.61 12.59 -5.36
N PRO A 140 -3.43 11.52 -5.46
CA PRO A 140 -4.24 11.08 -4.35
C PRO A 140 -3.33 10.56 -3.23
N ALA A 141 -3.63 10.96 -1.99
CA ALA A 141 -2.93 10.45 -0.83
C ALA A 141 -3.15 8.93 -0.68
N VAL A 142 -4.38 8.48 -0.93
CA VAL A 142 -4.79 7.07 -0.97
C VAL A 142 -5.09 6.69 -2.41
N PHE A 143 -4.33 5.76 -2.97
CA PHE A 143 -4.69 5.17 -4.27
C PHE A 143 -5.69 4.04 -4.06
N VAL A 144 -6.73 3.99 -4.89
CA VAL A 144 -7.68 2.87 -5.01
C VAL A 144 -7.92 2.59 -6.48
N GLY A 145 -7.59 1.38 -6.94
CA GLY A 145 -7.82 1.02 -8.33
C GLY A 145 -7.23 -0.32 -8.73
N PRO A 146 -7.53 -0.82 -9.94
CA PRO A 146 -7.04 -2.09 -10.43
C PRO A 146 -5.53 -2.04 -10.73
N ARG A 147 -4.87 -3.21 -10.64
CA ARG A 147 -3.43 -3.37 -10.92
C ARG A 147 -3.00 -2.80 -12.28
N ALA A 148 -3.82 -2.94 -13.32
CA ALA A 148 -3.53 -2.42 -14.64
C ALA A 148 -3.40 -0.88 -14.65
N ARG A 149 -4.28 -0.18 -13.91
CA ARG A 149 -4.26 1.28 -13.80
C ARG A 149 -3.07 1.74 -12.97
N LEU A 150 -2.80 1.04 -11.87
CA LEU A 150 -1.62 1.28 -11.04
C LEU A 150 -0.32 1.16 -11.85
N ARG A 151 -0.18 0.11 -12.68
CA ARG A 151 0.96 -0.08 -13.58
C ARG A 151 1.18 1.13 -14.50
N LYS A 152 0.11 1.63 -15.11
CA LYS A 152 0.15 2.80 -16.00
C LYS A 152 0.53 4.07 -15.24
N ALA A 153 -0.09 4.31 -14.09
CA ALA A 153 0.21 5.45 -13.21
C ALA A 153 1.68 5.46 -12.76
N VAL A 154 2.17 4.33 -12.24
CA VAL A 154 3.56 4.19 -11.78
C VAL A 154 4.54 4.46 -12.93
N SER A 155 4.26 3.97 -14.14
CA SER A 155 5.12 4.19 -15.31
C SER A 155 5.23 5.67 -15.67
N LEU A 156 4.09 6.37 -15.76
CA LEU A 156 4.03 7.80 -16.06
C LEU A 156 4.73 8.64 -14.97
N LEU A 157 4.45 8.32 -13.70
CA LEU A 157 5.04 9.02 -12.56
C LEU A 157 6.54 8.83 -12.47
N CYS A 158 7.04 7.63 -12.76
CA CYS A 158 8.48 7.39 -12.81
C CYS A 158 9.14 8.17 -13.94
N ALA A 159 8.52 8.24 -15.13
CA ALA A 159 9.05 9.04 -16.24
C ALA A 159 9.11 10.53 -15.87
N ALA A 160 8.03 11.06 -15.29
CA ALA A 160 7.98 12.44 -14.80
C ALA A 160 9.03 12.71 -13.71
N ALA A 161 9.18 11.81 -12.73
CA ALA A 161 10.15 11.94 -11.67
C ALA A 161 11.60 11.95 -12.20
N GLN A 162 11.90 11.06 -13.14
CA GLN A 162 13.21 10.98 -13.77
C GLN A 162 13.56 12.24 -14.56
N ARG A 163 12.58 12.80 -15.29
CA ARG A 163 12.75 14.06 -16.01
C ARG A 163 13.04 15.20 -15.04
N SER A 164 12.25 15.32 -13.98
CA SER A 164 12.43 16.35 -12.94
C SER A 164 13.80 16.28 -12.26
N LEU A 165 14.27 15.06 -11.94
CA LEU A 165 15.60 14.86 -11.37
C LEU A 165 16.71 15.27 -12.33
N ARG A 166 16.61 14.87 -13.61
CA ARG A 166 17.59 15.23 -14.66
C ARG A 166 17.66 16.74 -14.88
N GLU A 167 16.51 17.41 -14.98
CA GLU A 167 16.41 18.88 -15.11
C GLU A 167 17.01 19.59 -13.88
N SER A 168 16.92 18.97 -12.70
CA SER A 168 17.50 19.51 -11.46
C SER A 168 18.99 19.17 -11.27
N GLY A 169 19.62 18.52 -12.24
CA GLY A 169 21.03 18.09 -12.20
C GLY A 169 21.29 16.94 -11.23
N LEU A 170 20.27 16.16 -10.88
CA LEU A 170 20.38 15.04 -9.94
C LEU A 170 20.42 13.70 -10.68
N HIS A 171 21.23 12.77 -10.17
CA HIS A 171 21.22 11.39 -10.62
C HIS A 171 19.87 10.73 -10.29
N VAL A 172 19.39 9.86 -11.19
CA VAL A 172 18.17 9.07 -10.97
C VAL A 172 18.52 7.83 -10.16
N PRO A 173 18.13 7.75 -8.87
CA PRO A 173 18.44 6.58 -8.09
C PRO A 173 17.62 5.36 -8.58
N PRO A 174 18.10 4.13 -8.33
CA PRO A 174 17.43 2.91 -8.77
C PRO A 174 15.95 2.83 -8.37
N TRP A 175 15.59 3.24 -7.15
CA TRP A 175 14.21 3.21 -6.66
C TRP A 175 13.26 4.22 -7.33
N ARG A 176 13.77 5.07 -8.24
CA ARG A 176 12.97 5.98 -9.07
C ARG A 176 12.74 5.45 -10.49
N ARG A 177 13.25 4.26 -10.80
CA ARG A 177 12.99 3.57 -12.06
C ARG A 177 11.69 2.78 -11.97
N SER A 178 11.03 2.65 -13.12
CA SER A 178 9.71 2.02 -13.21
C SER A 178 9.73 0.56 -12.74
N GLY A 179 10.79 -0.20 -13.07
CA GLY A 179 10.90 -1.60 -12.66
C GLY A 179 10.90 -1.80 -11.15
N TYR A 180 11.69 -1.02 -10.40
CA TYR A 180 11.69 -1.07 -8.93
C TYR A 180 10.34 -0.64 -8.35
N MET A 181 9.76 0.45 -8.87
CA MET A 181 8.50 0.96 -8.35
C MET A 181 7.34 0.02 -8.62
N GLN A 182 7.26 -0.59 -9.80
CA GLN A 182 6.22 -1.56 -10.12
C GLN A 182 6.29 -2.80 -9.21
N ALA A 183 7.50 -3.27 -8.86
CA ALA A 183 7.70 -4.44 -8.00
C ALA A 183 7.05 -4.31 -6.61
N LYS A 184 6.78 -3.07 -6.14
CA LYS A 184 6.09 -2.82 -4.87
C LYS A 184 4.65 -3.32 -4.83
N TRP A 185 3.94 -3.29 -5.95
CA TRP A 185 2.51 -3.65 -6.01
C TRP A 185 2.22 -4.77 -7.00
N LEU A 186 3.13 -4.99 -7.93
CA LEU A 186 3.00 -5.95 -9.01
C LEU A 186 4.09 -7.00 -8.78
N PRO A 187 3.78 -8.11 -8.09
CA PRO A 187 4.68 -9.26 -8.10
C PRO A 187 4.97 -9.62 -9.56
N ARG A 188 6.20 -10.08 -9.85
CA ARG A 188 6.53 -10.50 -11.21
C ARG A 188 5.52 -11.55 -11.65
N ASP A 189 4.85 -11.30 -12.76
CA ASP A 189 4.27 -12.36 -13.57
C ASP A 189 5.47 -13.17 -14.09
N VAL A 190 5.92 -14.16 -13.33
CA VAL A 190 6.90 -15.12 -13.83
C VAL A 190 6.12 -16.07 -14.73
N PRO A 191 6.35 -16.11 -16.05
CA PRO A 191 5.87 -17.22 -16.85
C PRO A 191 6.65 -18.44 -16.38
N LEU A 192 5.98 -19.33 -15.64
CA LEU A 192 6.56 -20.59 -15.23
C LEU A 192 6.80 -21.44 -16.49
N PRO A 193 8.01 -21.99 -16.71
CA PRO A 193 8.20 -23.01 -17.72
C PRO A 193 7.54 -24.30 -17.23
N GLY A 194 6.49 -24.73 -17.92
CA GLY A 194 5.80 -26.00 -17.68
C GLY A 194 4.57 -25.85 -16.78
N GLY A 195 3.40 -26.08 -17.36
CA GLY A 195 2.11 -25.85 -16.73
C GLY A 195 1.86 -26.69 -15.49
N ALA A 196 1.53 -26.01 -14.39
CA ALA A 196 0.49 -26.36 -13.42
C ALA A 196 0.47 -25.27 -12.32
N GLN A 197 -0.61 -24.48 -12.33
CA GLN A 197 -1.34 -23.90 -11.19
C GLN A 197 -0.64 -23.00 -10.13
N GLU A 198 -1.29 -21.85 -9.91
CA GLU A 198 -1.44 -21.10 -8.65
C GLU A 198 -0.17 -20.71 -7.87
N VAL A 199 0.33 -19.50 -8.15
CA VAL A 199 1.09 -18.75 -7.14
C VAL A 199 0.07 -18.24 -6.12
N ALA A 200 -0.12 -19.00 -5.04
CA ALA A 200 -0.88 -18.56 -3.89
C ALA A 200 -0.25 -17.28 -3.35
N MET A 201 -0.94 -16.14 -3.54
CA MET A 201 -0.76 -15.00 -2.63
C MET A 201 -0.94 -15.56 -1.23
N ALA A 202 0.07 -15.45 -0.36
CA ALA A 202 -0.07 -15.85 1.02
C ALA A 202 -1.08 -14.91 1.72
N ARG A 203 -2.37 -15.18 1.54
CA ARG A 203 -3.49 -14.62 2.30
C ARG A 203 -3.38 -15.21 3.70
N TRP A 204 -2.69 -14.51 4.59
CA TRP A 204 -2.75 -14.83 6.02
C TRP A 204 -4.12 -14.39 6.54
N SER A 205 -5.03 -15.35 6.71
CA SER A 205 -6.26 -15.15 7.48
C SER A 205 -5.92 -15.31 8.95
N VAL A 206 -5.96 -14.22 9.72
CA VAL A 206 -6.00 -14.32 11.18
C VAL A 206 -7.38 -14.82 11.56
N ALA A 207 -7.46 -16.06 12.02
CA ALA A 207 -8.64 -16.55 12.71
C ALA A 207 -8.83 -15.71 13.98
N MET A 208 -9.93 -14.95 14.05
CA MET A 208 -10.38 -14.37 15.30
C MET A 208 -10.80 -15.53 16.21
N GLY A 209 -10.10 -15.69 17.33
CA GLY A 209 -10.50 -16.59 18.40
C GLY A 209 -11.91 -16.24 18.86
N LYS A 210 -12.84 -17.16 18.66
CA LYS A 210 -14.19 -17.10 19.20
C LYS A 210 -14.08 -17.35 20.71
N GLU A 211 -13.96 -16.30 21.50
CA GLU A 211 -14.31 -16.41 22.92
C GLU A 211 -15.82 -16.71 23.00
N LEU A 212 -16.15 -17.98 23.23
CA LEU A 212 -17.46 -18.31 23.74
C LEU A 212 -17.53 -17.75 25.16
N GLY A 213 -18.40 -16.76 25.32
CA GLY A 213 -18.87 -16.36 26.63
C GLY A 213 -19.55 -17.54 27.31
N ASP A 214 -19.17 -17.77 28.55
CA ASP A 214 -20.01 -18.47 29.51
C ASP A 214 -20.02 -17.68 30.81
N GLY A 215 -21.23 -17.42 31.29
CA GLY A 215 -21.54 -16.99 32.64
C GLY A 215 -22.99 -17.41 32.92
N PRO A 216 -23.49 -17.35 34.16
CA PRO A 216 -22.83 -16.96 35.41
C PRO A 216 -23.00 -17.95 36.57
N ARG A 217 -22.10 -17.81 37.56
CA ARG A 217 -22.24 -18.01 39.03
C ARG A 217 -23.19 -19.11 39.55
N ARG A 218 -22.63 -20.02 40.37
CA ARG A 218 -23.24 -20.44 41.64
C ARG A 218 -22.20 -20.61 42.76
N SER A 219 -22.58 -20.10 43.91
CA SER A 219 -21.95 -20.15 45.24
C SER A 219 -22.11 -21.51 45.92
N ALA A 220 -21.15 -21.91 46.76
CA ALA A 220 -21.33 -22.62 48.04
C ALA A 220 -19.94 -22.96 48.63
N THR A 221 -19.47 -22.27 49.68
CA THR A 221 -19.45 -22.67 51.11
C THR A 221 -18.28 -23.56 51.55
N GLY A 222 -17.61 -23.11 52.63
CA GLY A 222 -16.66 -23.86 53.46
C GLY A 222 -15.24 -23.26 53.37
N GLY A 223 -14.64 -22.61 54.38
CA GLY A 223 -14.88 -22.62 55.82
C GLY A 223 -13.61 -23.09 56.54
N LEU A 224 -13.14 -22.28 57.49
CA LEU A 224 -12.04 -22.50 58.46
C LEU A 224 -10.60 -22.51 57.94
N ALA A 225 -9.57 -22.08 58.67
CA ALA A 225 -9.38 -21.17 59.80
C ALA A 225 -7.85 -21.15 60.04
N MET A 226 -7.30 -19.99 60.40
CA MET A 226 -6.00 -19.89 61.06
C MET A 226 -6.09 -20.54 62.45
N GLU A 227 -5.04 -21.23 62.91
CA GLU A 227 -4.61 -21.22 64.30
C GLU A 227 -3.08 -21.28 64.40
N LEU A 228 -2.57 -20.40 65.27
CA LEU A 228 -1.21 -20.34 65.77
C LEU A 228 -1.16 -21.18 67.05
N SER A 229 -0.10 -21.98 67.24
CA SER A 229 0.40 -22.29 68.58
C SER A 229 1.85 -22.74 68.50
N GLY A 230 2.70 -21.99 69.20
CA GLY A 230 4.01 -22.47 69.64
C GLY A 230 3.86 -23.25 70.93
N SER A 231 4.75 -24.22 71.14
CA SER A 231 5.24 -24.61 72.46
C SER A 231 6.51 -25.41 72.25
N GLY A 232 7.55 -25.09 73.03
CA GLY A 232 8.90 -25.59 72.85
C GLY A 232 9.15 -27.00 73.39
N ALA A 233 10.35 -27.48 73.09
CA ALA A 233 11.08 -28.43 73.92
C ALA A 233 12.58 -28.27 73.62
N GLU A 234 13.32 -27.88 74.67
CA GLU A 234 14.72 -28.29 74.92
C GLU A 234 14.79 -29.83 74.82
N VAL A 235 15.88 -30.53 74.49
CA VAL A 235 17.20 -30.61 75.15
C VAL A 235 18.13 -31.49 74.28
N ASP A 236 19.41 -31.11 74.26
CA ASP A 236 20.63 -31.94 74.43
C ASP A 236 20.92 -33.16 73.52
N SER A 237 21.97 -33.03 72.69
CA SER A 237 23.16 -33.91 72.62
C SER A 237 24.21 -33.33 71.67
#